data_AF-A0AAX4PIB2-F1
#
_entry.id   AF-A0AAX4PIB2-F1
#
_cell.length_a   1.000
_cell.length_b   1.000
_cell.length_c   1.000
_cell.angle_alpha   90.00
_cell.angle_beta   90.00
_cell.angle_gamma   90.00
#
_symmetry.space_group_name_H-M   'P 1'
#
loop_
_entity.id
_entity.type
_entity.pdbx_description
1 polymer ?
#
loop_
_entity_poly.entity_id
_entity_poly.type
_entity_poly.pdbx_seq_one_letter_code
_entity_poly.pdbx_strand_id
1 'polypeptide(L)'
;MEASESLPSWATGNDAGDGDEGHRGADEWLELIQQLLVAGGYFRARIPTLKAFDKVVGGLAWSINASYATEVDFDLFLREDAKIGEKIQLSEKIEKALQRMKCPHSLQAHQMEGLDYPQIYPVVQWLLTRVLDARAQFGNQLRRYSQYACESKQGYGSWVNASSGEGGLSMDSMLRERTEDVYGVARQLRRRERADAAENLQRRLNWTLMEYGHRNHLVGDVSAAEGGAGGAGRRQSRANKSEGRPGGAGAQGAPAEEGFNSLEVGEDDDGTLSGAAAAQIVGRRVGEIQQAASRYSSEEAESAVAGHMRRREELRRHIAQSGQERDAMAARLGEAEREFASVAEERDKGMRAAQKLNRGLEELKAMLDSEEVGPGLRRVQPLVGKKRGLELEKERFKAQCEGERERLRSEAAEASAAAERAGTMDDSDKSLVSQYEEVSSQTRSLQQELSKVSRAVLFLRRTLDDIPNSNELTQYQKRFLELYDLVQLNLQETRNHYNTYNTISDTKEFLQKESKVMTSVYNGFLASKNRGAAGQRAFLEQLEGIAKGVDATRERFSKRFEVSKGRLDADSTRLQEQLGLQREYLKTLAELKKAVARYERMATSPK
;
A
#
# COMPACT_ATOMS: atom_id res chain seq x y z
N MET A 1 8.60 -25.13 28.40
CA MET A 1 9.77 -24.40 28.91
C MET A 1 10.07 -23.28 27.94
N GLU A 2 9.60 -22.08 28.25
CA GLU A 2 9.98 -20.87 27.54
C GLU A 2 11.36 -20.46 28.06
N ALA A 3 12.40 -20.75 27.29
CA ALA A 3 13.72 -20.18 27.55
C ALA A 3 13.69 -18.73 27.06
N SER A 4 14.06 -17.80 27.95
CA SER A 4 14.15 -16.37 27.62
C SER A 4 14.97 -16.14 26.36
N GLU A 5 14.40 -15.47 25.36
CA GLU A 5 15.00 -15.31 24.02
C GLU A 5 16.16 -14.28 23.97
N SER A 6 16.65 -13.85 25.12
CA SER A 6 17.79 -12.94 25.30
C SER A 6 18.94 -13.62 26.03
N LEU A 7 20.18 -13.24 25.68
CA LEU A 7 21.36 -13.59 26.48
C LEU A 7 21.25 -12.95 27.87
N PRO A 8 21.78 -13.61 28.92
CA PRO A 8 21.95 -12.97 30.24
C PRO A 8 22.68 -11.62 30.14
N SER A 9 22.38 -10.67 31.02
CA SER A 9 22.97 -9.31 30.96
C SER A 9 24.50 -9.30 31.05
N TRP A 10 25.11 -10.23 31.80
CA TRP A 10 26.57 -10.39 31.86
C TRP A 10 27.20 -10.83 30.53
N ALA A 11 26.40 -11.37 29.60
CA ALA A 11 26.84 -11.88 28.31
C ALA A 11 26.67 -10.87 27.15
N THR A 12 26.03 -9.71 27.37
CA THR A 12 25.84 -8.68 26.33
C THR A 12 26.88 -7.56 26.37
N GLY A 13 27.86 -7.62 27.27
CA GLY A 13 29.02 -6.72 27.28
C GLY A 13 28.73 -5.26 27.65
N ASN A 14 27.55 -4.96 28.19
CA ASN A 14 27.14 -3.59 28.52
C ASN A 14 27.42 -3.18 29.98
N ASP A 15 27.96 -4.08 30.80
CA ASP A 15 28.63 -3.73 32.06
C ASP A 15 30.10 -3.41 31.78
N ALA A 16 30.37 -2.16 31.44
CA ALA A 16 31.67 -1.53 31.72
C ALA A 16 31.75 -1.23 33.23
N GLY A 17 31.67 -2.29 34.03
CA GLY A 17 31.70 -2.27 35.49
C GLY A 17 33.11 -2.49 36.00
N ASP A 18 33.73 -1.39 36.44
CA ASP A 18 35.04 -1.30 37.10
C ASP A 18 35.25 -2.42 38.14
N GLY A 19 36.28 -3.26 37.98
CA GLY A 19 36.51 -4.40 38.88
C GLY A 19 37.47 -5.49 38.39
N ASP A 20 38.76 -5.33 38.75
CA ASP A 20 39.76 -6.39 38.90
C ASP A 20 40.15 -7.21 37.63
N GLU A 21 41.14 -6.70 36.88
CA GLU A 21 41.94 -7.50 35.92
C GLU A 21 42.93 -8.45 36.64
N GLY A 22 42.45 -9.13 37.69
CA GLY A 22 43.12 -10.31 38.23
C GLY A 22 43.15 -11.42 37.17
N HIS A 23 44.29 -12.08 37.02
CA HIS A 23 44.50 -13.13 36.00
C HIS A 23 43.47 -14.27 36.12
N ARG A 24 42.36 -14.18 35.38
CA ARG A 24 41.38 -15.27 35.25
C ARG A 24 42.06 -16.53 34.74
N GLY A 25 41.83 -17.64 35.44
CA GLY A 25 42.41 -18.93 35.11
C GLY A 25 41.92 -19.44 33.75
N ALA A 26 42.74 -20.27 33.09
CA ALA A 26 42.36 -20.92 31.83
C ALA A 26 41.04 -21.74 31.98
N ASP A 27 40.84 -22.35 33.15
CA ASP A 27 39.61 -23.10 33.47
C ASP A 27 38.40 -22.18 33.67
N GLU A 28 38.56 -21.01 34.28
CA GLU A 28 37.48 -20.02 34.48
C GLU A 28 36.98 -19.46 33.14
N TRP A 29 37.91 -19.17 32.22
CA TRP A 29 37.56 -18.79 30.85
C TRP A 29 36.83 -19.90 30.10
N LEU A 30 37.28 -21.15 30.27
CA LEU A 30 36.65 -22.32 29.67
C LEU A 30 35.22 -22.56 30.24
N GLU A 31 34.99 -22.31 31.53
CA GLU A 31 33.65 -22.32 32.12
C GLU A 31 32.76 -21.20 31.57
N LEU A 32 33.28 -19.98 31.47
CA LEU A 32 32.57 -18.82 30.92
C LEU A 32 32.11 -19.07 29.47
N ILE A 33 32.99 -19.62 28.63
CA ILE A 33 32.68 -20.02 27.24
C ILE A 33 31.65 -21.17 27.21
N GLN A 34 31.77 -22.17 28.09
CA GLN A 34 30.77 -23.24 28.19
C GLN A 34 29.39 -22.69 28.58
N GLN A 35 29.31 -21.75 29.53
CA GLN A 35 28.06 -21.13 29.95
C GLN A 35 27.42 -20.32 28.81
N LEU A 36 28.21 -19.54 28.06
CA LEU A 36 27.74 -18.83 26.86
C LEU A 36 27.19 -19.80 25.80
N LEU A 37 27.95 -20.83 25.42
CA LEU A 37 27.54 -21.81 24.42
C LEU A 37 26.25 -22.54 24.83
N VAL A 38 26.10 -22.85 26.12
CA VAL A 38 24.90 -23.45 26.69
C VAL A 38 23.70 -22.50 26.65
N ALA A 39 23.88 -21.22 26.99
CA ALA A 39 22.84 -20.19 26.84
C ALA A 39 22.42 -20.03 25.37
N GLY A 40 23.37 -20.15 24.44
CA GLY A 40 23.11 -20.27 23.02
C GLY A 40 22.31 -21.52 22.61
N GLY A 41 22.32 -22.60 23.40
CA GLY A 41 21.66 -23.87 23.10
C GLY A 41 22.59 -25.00 22.60
N TYR A 42 23.92 -24.84 22.70
CA TYR A 42 24.89 -25.91 22.45
C TYR A 42 25.13 -26.74 23.72
N PHE A 43 24.19 -27.65 24.01
CA PHE A 43 24.25 -28.47 25.24
C PHE A 43 25.41 -29.46 25.30
N ARG A 44 26.06 -29.79 24.16
CA ARG A 44 27.26 -30.64 24.09
C ARG A 44 28.43 -30.12 24.94
N ALA A 45 28.50 -28.80 25.17
CA ALA A 45 29.50 -28.20 26.06
C ALA A 45 29.44 -28.73 27.51
N ARG A 46 28.26 -29.17 28.00
CA ARG A 46 28.09 -29.71 29.36
C ARG A 46 28.62 -31.14 29.55
N ILE A 47 28.98 -31.84 28.48
CA ILE A 47 29.41 -33.25 28.58
C ILE A 47 30.79 -33.29 29.26
N PRO A 48 30.94 -33.94 30.44
CA PRO A 48 32.19 -33.90 31.20
C PRO A 48 33.30 -34.75 30.56
N THR A 49 32.95 -35.74 29.74
CA THR A 49 33.89 -36.62 29.03
C THR A 49 34.50 -35.99 27.76
N LEU A 50 34.05 -34.79 27.35
CA LEU A 50 34.50 -34.13 26.13
C LEU A 50 35.69 -33.20 26.40
N LYS A 51 36.74 -33.27 25.57
CA LYS A 51 37.95 -32.43 25.71
C LYS A 51 37.61 -30.94 25.50
N ALA A 52 38.37 -30.05 26.15
CA ALA A 52 38.16 -28.60 26.06
C ALA A 52 38.13 -28.07 24.60
N PHE A 53 39.07 -28.52 23.76
CA PHE A 53 39.09 -28.24 22.32
C PHE A 53 37.77 -28.65 21.64
N ASP A 54 37.28 -29.86 21.90
CA ASP A 54 36.09 -30.39 21.24
C ASP A 54 34.79 -29.73 21.75
N LYS A 55 34.79 -29.21 22.98
CA LYS A 55 33.73 -28.32 23.50
C LYS A 55 33.73 -26.97 22.78
N VAL A 56 34.88 -26.32 22.66
CA VAL A 56 35.01 -24.95 22.14
C VAL A 56 34.92 -24.90 20.62
N VAL A 57 35.71 -25.70 19.91
CA VAL A 57 35.73 -25.76 18.43
C VAL A 57 34.45 -26.38 17.89
N GLY A 58 33.88 -27.38 18.57
CA GLY A 58 32.55 -27.89 18.29
C GLY A 58 31.45 -26.85 18.51
N GLY A 59 31.58 -26.02 19.55
CA GLY A 59 30.70 -24.88 19.81
C GLY A 59 30.77 -23.82 18.70
N LEU A 60 31.98 -23.39 18.31
CA LEU A 60 32.21 -22.45 17.21
C LEU A 60 31.62 -22.97 15.88
N ALA A 61 31.92 -24.22 15.52
CA ALA A 61 31.38 -24.87 14.31
C ALA A 61 29.85 -24.92 14.31
N TRP A 62 29.26 -25.27 15.46
CA TRP A 62 27.81 -25.27 15.64
C TRP A 62 27.22 -23.86 15.54
N SER A 63 27.85 -22.84 16.14
CA SER A 63 27.36 -21.46 16.08
C SER A 63 27.43 -20.89 14.67
N ILE A 64 28.47 -21.22 13.89
CA ILE A 64 28.55 -20.87 12.46
C ILE A 64 27.37 -21.46 11.70
N ASN A 65 27.14 -22.78 11.81
CA ASN A 65 26.05 -23.48 11.14
C ASN A 65 24.66 -22.96 11.56
N ALA A 66 24.48 -22.68 12.86
CA ALA A 66 23.22 -22.17 13.41
C ALA A 66 22.95 -20.68 13.09
N SER A 67 23.94 -19.94 12.58
CA SER A 67 23.81 -18.50 12.27
C SER A 67 23.23 -18.20 10.88
N TYR A 68 23.03 -19.22 10.02
CA TYR A 68 22.43 -19.14 8.68
C TYR A 68 23.02 -18.08 7.70
N ALA A 69 24.12 -17.40 8.06
CA ALA A 69 24.53 -16.16 7.40
C ALA A 69 25.22 -16.35 6.03
N THR A 70 25.67 -17.55 5.69
CA THR A 70 26.39 -17.85 4.43
C THR A 70 26.30 -19.33 4.06
N GLU A 71 26.37 -19.63 2.76
CA GLU A 71 26.62 -20.97 2.20
C GLU A 71 28.06 -21.45 2.53
N VAL A 72 28.29 -21.80 3.80
CA VAL A 72 29.54 -22.38 4.28
C VAL A 72 29.28 -23.82 4.65
N ASP A 73 30.07 -24.71 4.04
CA ASP A 73 29.93 -26.17 4.01
C ASP A 73 29.28 -26.79 5.25
N PHE A 74 28.18 -27.52 5.03
CA PHE A 74 27.48 -28.39 6.00
C PHE A 74 28.35 -29.56 6.54
N ASP A 75 29.64 -29.58 6.22
CA ASP A 75 30.58 -30.68 6.44
C ASP A 75 31.58 -30.34 7.58
N LEU A 76 31.05 -29.70 8.64
CA LEU A 76 31.70 -29.50 9.95
C LEU A 76 31.28 -30.61 10.92
N PHE A 77 31.35 -31.88 10.48
CA PHE A 77 31.09 -33.02 11.36
C PHE A 77 32.27 -33.26 12.31
N LEU A 78 32.12 -32.81 13.56
CA LEU A 78 33.05 -33.12 14.64
C LEU A 78 33.04 -34.64 14.89
N ARG A 79 34.17 -35.31 14.64
CA ARG A 79 34.43 -36.68 15.10
C ARG A 79 35.14 -36.60 16.44
N GLU A 80 34.61 -37.29 17.44
CA GLU A 80 35.06 -37.18 18.84
C GLU A 80 36.51 -37.72 19.05
N ASP A 81 36.98 -38.58 18.13
CA ASP A 81 38.37 -39.08 18.04
C ASP A 81 39.13 -38.60 16.77
N ALA A 82 38.86 -37.38 16.29
CA ALA A 82 39.55 -36.80 15.13
C ALA A 82 41.09 -36.74 15.33
N LYS A 83 41.85 -37.16 14.31
CA LYS A 83 43.32 -37.09 14.31
C LYS A 83 43.80 -35.64 14.30
N ILE A 84 45.03 -35.38 14.77
CA ILE A 84 45.57 -34.01 14.87
C ILE A 84 45.46 -33.21 13.56
N GLY A 85 45.74 -33.84 12.41
CA GLY A 85 45.58 -33.23 11.09
C GLY A 85 44.14 -32.95 10.66
N GLU A 86 43.15 -33.70 11.16
CA GLU A 86 41.73 -33.40 10.95
C GLU A 86 41.28 -32.22 11.82
N LYS A 87 41.81 -32.10 13.05
CA LYS A 87 41.57 -30.96 13.94
C LYS A 87 42.12 -29.65 13.37
N ILE A 88 43.32 -29.67 12.78
CA ILE A 88 43.92 -28.53 12.07
C ILE A 88 43.11 -28.14 10.83
N GLN A 89 42.63 -29.12 10.04
CA GLN A 89 41.74 -28.82 8.91
C GLN A 89 40.40 -28.23 9.35
N LEU A 90 39.87 -28.64 10.51
CA LEU A 90 38.64 -28.08 11.07
C LEU A 90 38.83 -26.63 11.53
N SER A 91 39.93 -26.33 12.22
CA SER A 91 40.25 -24.96 12.66
C SER A 91 40.50 -24.01 11.48
N GLU A 92 41.22 -24.46 10.43
CA GLU A 92 41.35 -23.70 9.18
C GLU A 92 40.01 -23.43 8.46
N LYS A 93 39.09 -24.42 8.45
CA LYS A 93 37.75 -24.24 7.86
C LYS A 93 36.95 -23.20 8.63
N ILE A 94 37.02 -23.22 9.96
CA ILE A 94 36.35 -22.26 10.85
C ILE A 94 36.91 -20.85 10.66
N GLU A 95 38.24 -20.68 10.55
CA GLU A 95 38.86 -19.40 10.24
C GLU A 95 38.34 -18.82 8.91
N LYS A 96 38.33 -19.64 7.84
CA LYS A 96 37.79 -19.24 6.52
C LYS A 96 36.30 -18.91 6.58
N ALA A 97 35.52 -19.57 7.44
CA ALA A 97 34.11 -19.26 7.68
C ALA A 97 33.91 -17.91 8.37
N LEU A 98 34.69 -17.63 9.43
CA LEU A 98 34.66 -16.36 10.16
C LEU A 98 35.03 -15.17 9.27
N GLN A 99 36.03 -15.33 8.40
CA GLN A 99 36.41 -14.35 7.39
C GLN A 99 35.25 -14.07 6.41
N ARG A 100 34.59 -15.10 5.88
CA ARG A 100 33.41 -14.95 4.98
C ARG A 100 32.25 -14.23 5.65
N MET A 101 31.98 -14.52 6.93
CA MET A 101 30.91 -13.88 7.69
C MET A 101 31.22 -12.44 8.14
N LYS A 102 32.44 -11.94 7.87
CA LYS A 102 32.96 -10.64 8.28
C LYS A 102 32.93 -10.44 9.81
N CYS A 103 33.49 -11.39 10.54
CA CYS A 103 33.70 -11.24 11.98
C CYS A 103 34.69 -10.08 12.26
N PRO A 104 34.40 -9.16 13.20
CA PRO A 104 35.31 -8.06 13.55
C PRO A 104 36.51 -8.51 14.40
N HIS A 105 36.47 -9.72 14.98
CA HIS A 105 37.55 -10.28 15.79
C HIS A 105 38.38 -11.28 14.98
N SER A 106 39.70 -11.11 14.98
CA SER A 106 40.63 -11.98 14.26
C SER A 106 40.97 -13.23 15.06
N LEU A 107 40.53 -14.41 14.60
CA LEU A 107 40.83 -15.69 15.21
C LEU A 107 41.53 -16.62 14.22
N GLN A 108 42.75 -17.04 14.54
CA GLN A 108 43.55 -17.93 13.70
C GLN A 108 43.43 -19.40 14.12
N ALA A 109 43.65 -20.32 13.16
CA ALA A 109 43.61 -21.75 13.40
C ALA A 109 44.51 -22.22 14.56
N HIS A 110 45.71 -21.63 14.71
CA HIS A 110 46.65 -21.94 15.81
C HIS A 110 46.12 -21.55 17.19
N GLN A 111 45.40 -20.42 17.31
CA GLN A 111 44.83 -19.95 18.58
C GLN A 111 43.72 -20.87 19.09
N MET A 112 42.95 -21.47 18.17
CA MET A 112 41.95 -22.49 18.52
C MET A 112 42.56 -23.82 18.95
N GLU A 113 43.72 -24.21 18.40
CA GLU A 113 44.48 -25.40 18.85
C GLU A 113 45.19 -25.16 20.18
N GLY A 114 45.77 -23.98 20.37
CA GLY A 114 46.42 -23.55 21.61
C GLY A 114 45.48 -23.20 22.77
N LEU A 115 44.15 -23.24 22.55
CA LEU A 115 43.12 -22.89 23.54
C LEU A 115 43.28 -21.47 24.11
N ASP A 116 43.54 -20.50 23.23
CA ASP A 116 43.66 -19.06 23.56
C ASP A 116 42.27 -18.45 23.87
N TYR A 117 41.73 -18.82 25.04
CA TYR A 117 40.37 -18.44 25.43
C TYR A 117 40.07 -16.93 25.43
N PRO A 118 40.99 -16.03 25.83
CA PRO A 118 40.76 -14.58 25.74
C PRO A 118 40.44 -14.08 24.33
N GLN A 119 41.04 -14.68 23.28
CA GLN A 119 40.76 -14.32 21.88
C GLN A 119 39.55 -15.08 21.32
N ILE A 120 39.26 -16.29 21.82
CA ILE A 120 38.10 -17.08 21.41
C ILE A 120 36.79 -16.50 21.98
N TYR A 121 36.80 -15.97 23.21
CA TYR A 121 35.60 -15.52 23.91
C TYR A 121 34.80 -14.44 23.16
N PRO A 122 35.39 -13.33 22.66
CA PRO A 122 34.66 -12.32 21.87
C PRO A 122 34.05 -12.88 20.57
N VAL A 123 34.72 -13.85 19.95
CA VAL A 123 34.25 -14.52 18.72
C VAL A 123 33.02 -15.37 19.03
N VAL A 124 33.04 -16.13 20.13
CA VAL A 124 31.88 -16.90 20.61
C VAL A 124 30.71 -15.97 20.93
N GLN A 125 30.96 -14.87 21.63
CA GLN A 125 29.92 -13.88 21.96
C GLN A 125 29.27 -13.30 20.69
N TRP A 126 30.07 -12.83 19.73
CA TRP A 126 29.60 -12.27 18.46
C TRP A 126 28.81 -13.29 17.61
N LEU A 127 29.29 -14.54 17.54
CA LEU A 127 28.59 -15.62 16.86
C LEU A 127 27.23 -15.91 17.51
N LEU A 128 27.16 -15.94 18.84
CA LEU A 128 25.93 -16.24 19.57
C LEU A 128 24.86 -15.17 19.40
N THR A 129 25.24 -13.88 19.35
CA THR A 129 24.31 -12.80 18.97
C THR A 129 23.69 -13.08 17.61
N ARG A 130 24.50 -13.44 16.60
CA ARG A 130 23.99 -13.79 15.26
C ARG A 130 23.14 -15.06 15.23
N VAL A 131 23.45 -16.08 16.05
CA VAL A 131 22.59 -17.27 16.17
C VAL A 131 21.21 -16.91 16.72
N LEU A 132 21.13 -15.95 17.65
CA LEU A 132 19.85 -15.48 18.18
C LEU A 132 19.08 -14.63 17.16
N ASP A 133 19.76 -13.71 16.44
CA ASP A 133 19.14 -12.96 15.35
C ASP A 133 18.59 -13.89 14.26
N ALA A 134 19.36 -14.91 13.87
CA ALA A 134 18.93 -15.92 12.90
C ALA A 134 17.74 -16.76 13.41
N ARG A 135 17.67 -17.06 14.71
CA ARG A 135 16.50 -17.73 15.30
C ARG A 135 15.28 -16.83 15.39
N ALA A 136 15.42 -15.54 15.68
CA ALA A 136 14.31 -14.60 15.66
C ALA A 136 13.71 -14.50 14.25
N GLN A 137 14.56 -14.52 13.21
CA GLN A 137 14.13 -14.45 11.80
C GLN A 137 13.58 -15.77 11.26
N PHE A 138 14.27 -16.90 11.47
CA PHE A 138 13.97 -18.18 10.81
C PHE A 138 13.40 -19.26 11.75
N GLY A 139 13.44 -19.07 13.06
CA GLY A 139 13.04 -20.06 14.06
C GLY A 139 11.58 -20.51 13.94
N ASN A 140 10.68 -19.60 13.56
CA ASN A 140 9.27 -19.94 13.29
C ASN A 140 9.10 -20.80 12.03
N GLN A 141 9.89 -20.55 10.99
CA GLN A 141 9.87 -21.37 9.77
C GLN A 141 10.46 -22.75 10.03
N LEU A 142 11.60 -22.82 10.74
CA LEU A 142 12.25 -24.07 11.12
C LEU A 142 11.36 -24.90 12.07
N ARG A 143 10.66 -24.25 13.01
CA ARG A 143 9.68 -24.92 13.90
C ARG A 143 8.55 -25.54 13.08
N ARG A 144 7.92 -24.78 12.17
CA ARG A 144 6.86 -25.30 11.27
C ARG A 144 7.37 -26.44 10.38
N TYR A 145 8.56 -26.31 9.81
CA TYR A 145 9.20 -27.38 9.02
C TYR A 145 9.48 -28.63 9.87
N SER A 146 9.94 -28.47 11.12
CA SER A 146 10.20 -29.60 12.03
C SER A 146 8.92 -30.28 12.50
N GLN A 147 7.84 -29.54 12.72
CA GLN A 147 6.50 -30.08 13.00
C GLN A 147 6.01 -30.88 11.79
N TYR A 148 6.01 -30.27 10.60
CA TYR A 148 5.66 -30.94 9.34
C TYR A 148 6.49 -32.22 9.10
N ALA A 149 7.81 -32.18 9.32
CA ALA A 149 8.69 -33.35 9.12
C ALA A 149 8.48 -34.44 10.19
N CYS A 150 8.10 -34.08 11.41
CA CYS A 150 7.78 -35.03 12.48
C CYS A 150 6.41 -35.67 12.24
N GLU A 151 5.39 -34.86 11.91
CA GLU A 151 4.04 -35.31 11.54
C GLU A 151 4.07 -36.16 10.27
N SER A 152 4.86 -35.79 9.26
CA SER A 152 5.09 -36.57 8.03
C SER A 152 5.73 -37.93 8.33
N LYS A 153 6.67 -38.00 9.29
CA LYS A 153 7.31 -39.27 9.69
C LYS A 153 6.48 -40.12 10.66
N GLN A 154 5.54 -39.52 11.40
CA GLN A 154 4.53 -40.25 12.18
C GLN A 154 3.30 -40.63 11.32
N GLY A 155 3.16 -40.04 10.13
CA GLY A 155 1.99 -40.11 9.26
C GLY A 155 1.91 -41.30 8.30
N TYR A 156 2.61 -42.42 8.53
CA TYR A 156 2.42 -43.67 7.78
C TYR A 156 2.83 -44.91 8.62
N GLY A 157 2.15 -45.15 9.75
CA GLY A 157 2.48 -46.34 10.55
C GLY A 157 1.77 -46.50 11.90
N SER A 158 0.43 -46.54 11.95
CA SER A 158 -0.37 -47.30 12.94
C SER A 158 -1.88 -46.98 12.85
N TRP A 159 -2.53 -47.34 11.73
CA TRP A 159 -4.00 -47.34 11.63
C TRP A 159 -4.52 -48.63 10.98
N VAL A 160 -4.09 -49.77 11.53
CA VAL A 160 -4.78 -51.05 11.39
C VAL A 160 -5.26 -51.42 12.79
N ASN A 161 -6.57 -51.60 12.94
CA ASN A 161 -7.29 -51.96 14.17
C ASN A 161 -7.46 -50.84 15.22
N ALA A 162 -8.29 -49.84 14.89
CA ALA A 162 -9.09 -49.11 15.86
C ALA A 162 -10.57 -49.20 15.44
N SER A 163 -11.18 -50.37 15.69
CA SER A 163 -12.59 -50.63 15.39
C SER A 163 -13.50 -49.84 16.33
N SER A 164 -14.63 -49.36 15.79
CA SER A 164 -15.87 -49.10 16.54
C SER A 164 -15.80 -48.05 17.66
N GLY A 165 -15.94 -46.77 17.29
CA GLY A 165 -16.26 -45.69 18.22
C GLY A 165 -16.97 -44.55 17.48
N GLU A 166 -18.23 -44.30 17.81
CA GLU A 166 -19.02 -43.21 17.22
C GLU A 166 -18.42 -41.84 17.59
N GLY A 167 -18.28 -40.95 16.62
CA GLY A 167 -17.70 -39.60 16.83
C GLY A 167 -16.51 -39.23 15.95
N GLY A 168 -16.03 -40.14 15.09
CA GLY A 168 -15.00 -39.82 14.10
C GLY A 168 -15.48 -38.77 13.09
N LEU A 169 -14.96 -37.54 13.20
CA LEU A 169 -15.12 -36.50 12.19
C LEU A 169 -14.67 -37.04 10.82
N SER A 170 -15.54 -36.95 9.82
CA SER A 170 -15.25 -37.43 8.47
C SER A 170 -13.95 -36.84 7.95
N MET A 171 -13.15 -37.66 7.23
CA MET A 171 -11.93 -37.25 6.51
C MET A 171 -12.15 -35.96 5.70
N ASP A 172 -13.34 -35.83 5.12
CA ASP A 172 -13.76 -34.69 4.30
C ASP A 172 -13.91 -33.38 5.12
N SER A 173 -14.30 -33.48 6.39
CA SER A 173 -14.37 -32.34 7.32
C SER A 173 -12.98 -31.82 7.68
N MET A 174 -12.04 -32.73 7.98
CA MET A 174 -10.66 -32.34 8.31
C MET A 174 -9.90 -31.80 7.10
N LEU A 175 -10.16 -32.34 5.90
CA LEU A 175 -9.61 -31.81 4.66
C LEU A 175 -10.17 -30.42 4.37
N ARG A 176 -11.48 -30.22 4.56
CA ARG A 176 -12.13 -28.92 4.37
C ARG A 176 -11.58 -27.86 5.32
N GLU A 177 -11.52 -28.15 6.61
CA GLU A 177 -10.96 -27.24 7.63
C GLU A 177 -9.49 -26.90 7.32
N ARG A 178 -8.66 -27.90 6.96
CA ARG A 178 -7.27 -27.66 6.51
C ARG A 178 -7.17 -26.84 5.22
N THR A 179 -8.08 -27.00 4.26
CA THR A 179 -8.07 -26.18 3.04
C THR A 179 -8.58 -24.75 3.29
N GLU A 180 -9.53 -24.58 4.19
CA GLU A 180 -10.00 -23.25 4.64
C GLU A 180 -8.91 -22.53 5.47
N ASP A 181 -8.10 -23.24 6.26
CA ASP A 181 -6.97 -22.65 7.01
C ASP A 181 -5.73 -22.33 6.16
N VAL A 182 -5.40 -23.16 5.16
CA VAL A 182 -4.18 -23.01 4.34
C VAL A 182 -4.42 -22.15 3.09
N TYR A 183 -5.61 -22.18 2.51
CA TYR A 183 -5.96 -21.48 1.27
C TYR A 183 -7.22 -20.60 1.36
N GLY A 184 -7.86 -20.50 2.53
CA GLY A 184 -9.04 -19.64 2.71
C GLY A 184 -8.68 -18.16 2.63
N VAL A 185 -9.32 -17.46 1.70
CA VAL A 185 -9.29 -15.99 1.66
C VAL A 185 -10.03 -15.49 2.89
N ALA A 186 -9.31 -14.83 3.83
CA ALA A 186 -9.90 -14.34 5.06
C ALA A 186 -11.07 -13.39 4.79
N ARG A 187 -12.26 -13.73 5.32
CA ARG A 187 -13.49 -12.96 5.10
C ARG A 187 -13.39 -11.61 5.81
N GLN A 188 -13.35 -10.52 5.06
CA GLN A 188 -13.11 -9.16 5.57
C GLN A 188 -14.35 -8.51 6.17
N LEU A 189 -15.54 -8.92 5.73
CA LEU A 189 -16.82 -8.42 6.21
C LEU A 189 -17.74 -9.60 6.56
N ARG A 190 -18.55 -9.44 7.61
CA ARG A 190 -19.50 -10.46 8.07
C ARG A 190 -20.92 -9.93 7.98
N ARG A 191 -21.82 -10.69 7.34
CA ARG A 191 -23.26 -10.39 7.34
C ARG A 191 -23.83 -10.28 8.76
N ARG A 192 -24.67 -9.26 8.96
CA ARG A 192 -25.37 -8.98 10.22
C ARG A 192 -26.72 -9.72 10.24
N GLU A 193 -26.64 -10.99 10.61
CA GLU A 193 -27.76 -11.92 10.80
C GLU A 193 -28.63 -12.22 9.56
N ARG A 194 -29.60 -13.12 9.73
CA ARG A 194 -30.36 -13.77 8.67
C ARG A 194 -31.40 -12.83 8.06
N ALA A 195 -31.03 -12.09 7.02
CA ALA A 195 -31.99 -11.60 6.04
C ALA A 195 -32.56 -12.77 5.21
N ASP A 196 -33.82 -12.65 4.80
CA ASP A 196 -34.66 -13.79 4.42
C ASP A 196 -34.23 -14.56 3.16
N ALA A 197 -34.69 -15.80 3.05
CA ALA A 197 -34.40 -16.71 1.94
C ALA A 197 -34.85 -16.24 0.54
N ALA A 198 -35.56 -15.10 0.47
CA ALA A 198 -36.12 -14.50 -0.74
C ALA A 198 -35.17 -13.50 -1.46
N GLU A 199 -33.91 -13.34 -1.06
CA GLU A 199 -32.98 -12.47 -1.81
C GLU A 199 -32.55 -13.06 -3.15
N ASN A 200 -32.67 -12.27 -4.23
CA ASN A 200 -32.16 -12.57 -5.57
C ASN A 200 -30.72 -13.11 -5.55
N LEU A 201 -30.46 -14.15 -6.36
CA LEU A 201 -29.15 -14.80 -6.47
C LEU A 201 -28.03 -13.79 -6.76
N GLN A 202 -28.31 -12.82 -7.62
CA GLN A 202 -27.45 -11.68 -7.98
C GLN A 202 -26.96 -10.89 -6.76
N ARG A 203 -27.86 -10.60 -5.79
CA ARG A 203 -27.49 -9.91 -4.54
C ARG A 203 -26.63 -10.81 -3.66
N ARG A 204 -27.00 -12.08 -3.48
CA ARG A 204 -26.20 -13.04 -2.70
C ARG A 204 -24.77 -13.20 -3.26
N LEU A 205 -24.63 -13.20 -4.59
CA LEU A 205 -23.34 -13.23 -5.28
C LEU A 205 -22.52 -11.95 -5.00
N ASN A 206 -23.12 -10.77 -5.21
CA ASN A 206 -22.46 -9.49 -4.93
C ASN A 206 -22.07 -9.33 -3.45
N TRP A 207 -22.93 -9.78 -2.52
CA TRP A 207 -22.62 -9.80 -1.08
C TRP A 207 -21.44 -10.72 -0.76
N THR A 208 -21.39 -11.93 -1.32
CA THR A 208 -20.26 -12.85 -1.09
C THR A 208 -18.96 -12.32 -1.70
N LEU A 209 -18.99 -11.71 -2.88
CA LEU A 209 -17.83 -11.04 -3.47
C LEU A 209 -17.32 -9.89 -2.58
N MET A 210 -18.23 -9.10 -1.99
CA MET A 210 -17.89 -8.04 -1.03
C MET A 210 -17.35 -8.58 0.31
N GLU A 211 -17.87 -9.73 0.80
CA GLU A 211 -17.35 -10.42 1.99
C GLU A 211 -15.87 -10.82 1.85
N TYR A 212 -15.40 -11.08 0.63
CA TYR A 212 -13.98 -11.41 0.30
C TYR A 212 -13.21 -10.26 -0.37
N GLY A 213 -13.69 -9.01 -0.24
CA GLY A 213 -12.93 -7.80 -0.59
C GLY A 213 -12.96 -7.37 -2.07
N HIS A 214 -13.76 -8.01 -2.93
CA HIS A 214 -13.94 -7.58 -4.32
C HIS A 214 -14.91 -6.38 -4.41
N ARG A 215 -14.38 -5.18 -4.19
CA ARG A 215 -15.17 -3.93 -4.10
C ARG A 215 -15.71 -3.38 -5.41
N ASN A 216 -15.07 -3.71 -6.54
CA ASN A 216 -15.45 -3.21 -7.86
C ASN A 216 -15.66 -4.41 -8.79
N HIS A 217 -16.90 -4.62 -9.22
CA HIS A 217 -17.40 -5.25 -10.46
C HIS A 217 -18.84 -5.71 -10.17
N LEU A 218 -19.75 -4.75 -10.01
CA LEU A 218 -21.19 -5.04 -9.91
C LEU A 218 -21.67 -5.51 -11.27
N VAL A 219 -22.17 -6.75 -11.35
CA VAL A 219 -22.96 -7.19 -12.51
C VAL A 219 -24.23 -6.36 -12.52
N GLY A 220 -24.34 -5.43 -13.47
CA GLY A 220 -25.48 -4.52 -13.58
C GLY A 220 -26.76 -5.27 -13.93
N ASP A 221 -27.82 -5.04 -13.16
CA ASP A 221 -29.15 -5.55 -13.48
C ASP A 221 -29.69 -4.85 -14.72
N VAL A 222 -30.16 -5.64 -15.69
CA VAL A 222 -31.00 -5.18 -16.79
C VAL A 222 -32.40 -5.73 -16.53
N SER A 223 -33.40 -4.84 -16.59
CA SER A 223 -34.85 -5.09 -16.38
C SER A 223 -35.33 -5.30 -14.93
N ALA A 224 -35.98 -4.27 -14.38
CA ALA A 224 -37.39 -4.31 -13.98
C ALA A 224 -37.86 -2.88 -13.68
N ALA A 225 -39.04 -2.50 -14.19
CA ALA A 225 -39.66 -1.21 -13.94
C ALA A 225 -40.79 -1.31 -12.89
N GLU A 226 -41.24 -0.14 -12.43
CA GLU A 226 -42.45 0.11 -11.63
C GLU A 226 -42.42 -0.27 -10.13
N GLY A 227 -43.02 0.60 -9.29
CA GLY A 227 -43.43 0.22 -7.91
C GLY A 227 -43.05 1.16 -6.75
N GLY A 228 -43.66 2.36 -6.67
CA GLY A 228 -44.22 2.91 -5.42
C GLY A 228 -43.33 3.24 -4.19
N ALA A 229 -43.04 4.54 -4.03
CA ALA A 229 -43.12 5.36 -2.78
C ALA A 229 -42.49 4.89 -1.44
N GLY A 230 -41.74 5.78 -0.76
CA GLY A 230 -41.39 5.53 0.66
C GLY A 230 -40.53 6.51 1.50
N GLY A 231 -39.95 7.59 0.97
CA GLY A 231 -39.17 8.57 1.77
C GLY A 231 -37.85 8.06 2.38
N ALA A 232 -36.93 8.89 2.91
CA ALA A 232 -36.76 10.34 2.86
C ALA A 232 -35.25 10.66 3.00
N GLY A 233 -34.71 11.65 2.27
CA GLY A 233 -33.24 11.84 2.24
C GLY A 233 -32.75 13.00 1.35
N ARG A 234 -33.37 14.16 1.48
CA ARG A 234 -33.11 15.38 0.69
C ARG A 234 -31.65 15.85 0.75
N ARG A 235 -30.93 15.81 -0.38
CA ARG A 235 -29.91 16.82 -0.74
C ARG A 235 -29.72 16.88 -2.25
N GLN A 236 -30.25 17.95 -2.85
CA GLN A 236 -30.14 18.28 -4.27
C GLN A 236 -29.08 19.36 -4.50
N SER A 237 -28.66 19.49 -5.75
CA SER A 237 -27.76 20.50 -6.31
C SER A 237 -26.27 20.36 -5.90
N ARG A 238 -25.32 20.70 -6.77
CA ARG A 238 -25.43 21.49 -8.02
C ARG A 238 -24.55 20.90 -9.12
N ALA A 239 -25.03 20.97 -10.37
CA ALA A 239 -24.28 20.58 -11.54
C ALA A 239 -23.16 21.58 -11.87
N ASN A 240 -22.17 21.16 -12.64
CA ASN A 240 -21.78 21.95 -13.80
C ASN A 240 -21.39 21.06 -14.99
N LYS A 241 -21.88 21.41 -16.18
CA LYS A 241 -21.55 20.76 -17.45
C LYS A 241 -20.15 21.17 -17.91
N SER A 242 -19.47 20.27 -18.63
CA SER A 242 -18.58 20.64 -19.73
C SER A 242 -18.95 19.80 -20.94
N GLU A 243 -19.13 20.43 -22.10
CA GLU A 243 -19.67 19.78 -23.30
C GLU A 243 -18.56 19.19 -24.19
N GLY A 244 -18.87 18.04 -24.80
CA GLY A 244 -18.12 17.45 -25.90
C GLY A 244 -19.09 16.95 -26.96
N ARG A 245 -19.02 17.54 -28.17
CA ARG A 245 -19.69 17.08 -29.41
C ARG A 245 -19.16 15.67 -29.83
N PRO A 246 -19.80 14.92 -30.77
CA PRO A 246 -20.57 15.43 -31.92
C PRO A 246 -21.84 14.67 -32.39
N GLY A 247 -22.69 15.39 -33.14
CA GLY A 247 -23.28 14.98 -34.44
C GLY A 247 -24.36 13.88 -34.53
N GLY A 248 -25.50 14.18 -35.15
CA GLY A 248 -26.43 13.16 -35.67
C GLY A 248 -27.87 13.63 -35.96
N ALA A 249 -28.22 13.75 -37.25
CA ALA A 249 -29.49 14.19 -37.87
C ALA A 249 -30.84 13.60 -37.36
N GLY A 250 -31.94 14.30 -37.70
CA GLY A 250 -33.35 13.82 -37.63
C GLY A 250 -34.32 14.86 -37.04
N ALA A 251 -34.88 15.83 -37.79
CA ALA A 251 -35.96 15.74 -38.80
C ALA A 251 -37.40 15.83 -38.23
N GLN A 252 -37.97 17.05 -38.34
CA GLN A 252 -39.38 17.41 -38.69
C GLN A 252 -40.57 16.89 -37.85
N GLY A 253 -41.45 17.82 -37.42
CA GLY A 253 -42.74 17.50 -36.79
C GLY A 253 -43.47 18.69 -36.14
N ALA A 254 -43.90 19.67 -36.94
CA ALA A 254 -44.89 20.69 -36.55
C ALA A 254 -46.35 20.11 -36.67
N PRO A 255 -47.47 20.81 -36.33
CA PRO A 255 -47.63 22.26 -36.08
C PRO A 255 -48.65 22.70 -34.98
N ALA A 256 -48.87 24.03 -34.90
CA ALA A 256 -50.16 24.71 -34.60
C ALA A 256 -50.74 24.63 -33.15
N GLU A 257 -51.33 25.66 -32.51
CA GLU A 257 -51.36 27.15 -32.62
C GLU A 257 -51.29 27.71 -31.16
N GLU A 258 -51.41 28.99 -30.77
CA GLU A 258 -51.70 30.31 -31.39
C GLU A 258 -51.00 31.40 -30.52
N GLY A 259 -51.12 32.70 -30.83
CA GLY A 259 -50.73 33.77 -29.89
C GLY A 259 -50.24 35.10 -30.52
N PHE A 260 -51.17 35.94 -30.93
CA PHE A 260 -51.00 37.26 -31.55
C PHE A 260 -49.97 38.25 -30.93
N ASN A 261 -49.37 39.06 -31.82
CA ASN A 261 -48.84 40.44 -31.67
C ASN A 261 -47.36 40.77 -31.32
N SER A 262 -46.75 41.46 -32.32
CA SER A 262 -45.95 42.70 -32.24
C SER A 262 -44.41 42.67 -32.21
N LEU A 263 -43.88 42.83 -33.42
CA LEU A 263 -42.94 43.89 -33.85
C LEU A 263 -41.43 43.59 -33.86
N GLU A 264 -41.01 42.96 -34.96
CA GLU A 264 -39.67 43.04 -35.53
C GLU A 264 -39.41 44.38 -36.24
N VAL A 265 -38.12 44.68 -36.46
CA VAL A 265 -37.40 44.94 -37.74
C VAL A 265 -35.99 45.37 -37.28
N GLY A 266 -34.88 44.71 -37.63
CA GLY A 266 -34.49 44.16 -38.94
C GLY A 266 -33.48 45.14 -39.55
N GLU A 267 -32.18 44.99 -39.31
CA GLU A 267 -31.22 44.08 -39.99
C GLU A 267 -30.39 44.82 -41.06
N ASP A 268 -29.08 44.55 -40.97
CA ASP A 268 -28.06 44.48 -42.02
C ASP A 268 -27.11 45.65 -42.41
N ASP A 269 -25.82 45.24 -42.35
CA ASP A 269 -24.64 45.52 -43.17
C ASP A 269 -23.94 46.90 -43.22
N ASP A 270 -22.79 46.90 -42.55
CA ASP A 270 -21.44 47.03 -43.13
C ASP A 270 -21.08 48.19 -44.08
N GLY A 271 -19.95 48.84 -43.75
CA GLY A 271 -19.03 49.34 -44.77
C GLY A 271 -18.65 50.82 -44.70
N THR A 272 -17.51 51.08 -44.06
CA THR A 272 -16.53 52.09 -44.51
C THR A 272 -16.98 53.56 -44.64
N LEU A 273 -16.62 54.37 -43.63
CA LEU A 273 -16.75 55.83 -43.63
C LEU A 273 -16.02 56.48 -44.83
N SER A 274 -16.77 57.09 -45.76
CA SER A 274 -16.20 57.80 -46.92
C SER A 274 -17.06 58.99 -47.36
N GLY A 275 -16.41 60.15 -47.51
CA GLY A 275 -16.72 61.38 -48.29
C GLY A 275 -18.15 61.89 -48.58
N ALA A 276 -19.13 61.03 -48.85
CA ALA A 276 -20.42 61.40 -49.44
C ALA A 276 -21.37 62.16 -48.48
N ALA A 277 -21.24 61.92 -47.17
CA ALA A 277 -22.04 62.60 -46.13
C ALA A 277 -21.83 64.13 -46.09
N ALA A 278 -20.75 64.64 -46.68
CA ALA A 278 -20.48 66.08 -46.77
C ALA A 278 -21.01 66.74 -48.06
N ALA A 279 -21.25 65.99 -49.14
CA ALA A 279 -21.60 66.55 -50.44
C ALA A 279 -23.12 66.66 -50.68
N GLN A 280 -23.91 65.70 -50.19
CA GLN A 280 -25.35 65.63 -50.50
C GLN A 280 -26.19 66.67 -49.72
N ILE A 281 -25.64 67.27 -48.66
CA ILE A 281 -26.26 68.40 -47.93
C ILE A 281 -26.06 69.73 -48.67
N VAL A 282 -24.95 69.89 -49.39
CA VAL A 282 -24.59 71.15 -50.09
C VAL A 282 -25.43 71.37 -51.35
N GLY A 283 -25.77 70.29 -52.08
CA GLY A 283 -26.61 70.37 -53.28
C GLY A 283 -28.05 70.86 -53.02
N ARG A 284 -28.61 70.61 -51.83
CA ARG A 284 -30.01 70.95 -51.51
C ARG A 284 -30.24 72.42 -51.14
N ARG A 285 -29.18 73.25 -51.10
CA ARG A 285 -29.26 74.69 -50.78
C ARG A 285 -28.89 75.63 -51.93
N VAL A 286 -28.63 75.13 -53.15
CA VAL A 286 -28.41 76.01 -54.32
C VAL A 286 -29.66 76.83 -54.67
N GLY A 287 -30.86 76.28 -54.45
CA GLY A 287 -32.11 77.04 -54.53
C GLY A 287 -32.26 78.12 -53.45
N GLU A 288 -31.55 78.01 -52.32
CA GLU A 288 -31.51 79.06 -51.30
C GLU A 288 -30.59 80.22 -51.72
N ILE A 289 -29.58 79.98 -52.56
CA ILE A 289 -28.63 81.03 -53.01
C ILE A 289 -29.33 82.05 -53.94
N GLN A 290 -30.26 81.60 -54.77
CA GLN A 290 -31.04 82.53 -55.62
C GLN A 290 -32.16 83.24 -54.84
N GLN A 291 -32.59 82.73 -53.68
CA GLN A 291 -33.35 83.49 -52.69
C GLN A 291 -32.45 84.40 -51.83
N ALA A 292 -31.17 84.07 -51.64
CA ALA A 292 -30.22 84.89 -50.87
C ALA A 292 -29.86 86.18 -51.62
N ALA A 293 -29.83 86.17 -52.96
CA ALA A 293 -29.59 87.37 -53.76
C ALA A 293 -30.74 88.40 -53.66
N SER A 294 -32.00 87.94 -53.62
CA SER A 294 -33.16 88.82 -53.40
C SER A 294 -33.35 89.20 -51.93
N ARG A 295 -32.92 88.35 -50.99
CA ARG A 295 -32.81 88.72 -49.56
C ARG A 295 -31.74 89.77 -49.31
N TYR A 296 -30.57 89.73 -49.98
CA TYR A 296 -29.50 90.73 -49.76
C TYR A 296 -29.98 92.17 -50.01
N SER A 297 -30.85 92.39 -51.01
CA SER A 297 -31.40 93.72 -51.32
C SER A 297 -32.52 94.17 -50.36
N SER A 298 -33.19 93.27 -49.63
CA SER A 298 -34.07 93.63 -48.51
C SER A 298 -33.30 93.74 -47.19
N GLU A 299 -32.23 92.95 -47.03
CA GLU A 299 -31.41 92.87 -45.82
C GLU A 299 -30.56 94.13 -45.58
N GLU A 300 -30.19 94.94 -46.60
CA GLU A 300 -29.60 96.27 -46.32
C GLU A 300 -30.60 97.23 -45.66
N ALA A 301 -31.86 97.25 -46.10
CA ALA A 301 -32.92 98.06 -45.50
C ALA A 301 -33.35 97.52 -44.13
N GLU A 302 -33.45 96.19 -43.99
CA GLU A 302 -33.76 95.54 -42.73
C GLU A 302 -32.60 95.56 -41.74
N SER A 303 -31.33 95.60 -42.16
CA SER A 303 -30.15 95.66 -41.27
C SER A 303 -30.06 96.99 -40.52
N ALA A 304 -30.36 98.11 -41.18
CA ALA A 304 -30.43 99.42 -40.51
C ALA A 304 -31.55 99.48 -39.46
N VAL A 305 -32.74 98.95 -39.78
CA VAL A 305 -33.91 98.93 -38.88
C VAL A 305 -33.72 97.90 -37.75
N ALA A 306 -33.18 96.71 -38.06
CA ALA A 306 -32.88 95.66 -37.09
C ALA A 306 -31.72 96.06 -36.17
N GLY A 307 -30.72 96.81 -36.65
CA GLY A 307 -29.66 97.37 -35.82
C GLY A 307 -30.19 98.34 -34.77
N HIS A 308 -31.12 99.23 -35.14
CA HIS A 308 -31.79 100.13 -34.20
C HIS A 308 -32.81 99.42 -33.30
N MET A 309 -33.53 98.41 -33.79
CA MET A 309 -34.44 97.60 -32.95
C MET A 309 -33.67 96.74 -31.94
N ARG A 310 -32.58 96.08 -32.33
CA ARG A 310 -31.72 95.31 -31.41
C ARG A 310 -31.10 96.20 -30.35
N ARG A 311 -30.52 97.36 -30.71
CA ARG A 311 -30.02 98.32 -29.71
C ARG A 311 -31.13 98.87 -28.81
N ARG A 312 -32.35 99.10 -29.32
CA ARG A 312 -33.51 99.47 -28.48
C ARG A 312 -33.97 98.35 -27.56
N GLU A 313 -33.91 97.10 -28.00
CA GLU A 313 -34.27 95.93 -27.18
C GLU A 313 -33.19 95.59 -26.16
N GLU A 314 -31.90 95.74 -26.50
CA GLU A 314 -30.77 95.62 -25.58
C GLU A 314 -30.80 96.74 -24.55
N LEU A 315 -31.04 98.00 -24.94
CA LEU A 315 -31.25 99.10 -24.00
C LEU A 315 -32.51 98.91 -23.16
N ARG A 316 -33.61 98.37 -23.72
CA ARG A 316 -34.80 98.01 -22.93
C ARG A 316 -34.54 96.84 -21.98
N ARG A 317 -33.76 95.83 -22.38
CA ARG A 317 -33.33 94.72 -21.51
C ARG A 317 -32.40 95.21 -20.42
N HIS A 318 -31.45 96.10 -20.69
CA HIS A 318 -30.62 96.72 -19.66
C HIS A 318 -31.41 97.65 -18.74
N ILE A 319 -32.34 98.47 -19.26
CA ILE A 319 -33.22 99.29 -18.41
C ILE A 319 -34.15 98.41 -17.56
N ALA A 320 -34.61 97.27 -18.09
CA ALA A 320 -35.41 96.29 -17.34
C ALA A 320 -34.56 95.51 -16.32
N GLN A 321 -33.33 95.14 -16.64
CA GLN A 321 -32.38 94.48 -15.71
C GLN A 321 -31.96 95.44 -14.61
N SER A 322 -31.50 96.65 -14.91
CA SER A 322 -31.20 97.67 -13.91
C SER A 322 -32.44 98.22 -13.20
N GLY A 323 -33.64 97.97 -13.74
CA GLY A 323 -34.92 98.14 -13.07
C GLY A 323 -35.13 97.03 -12.04
N GLN A 324 -35.06 95.76 -12.45
CA GLN A 324 -35.13 94.58 -11.59
C GLN A 324 -34.06 94.58 -10.50
N GLU A 325 -32.84 95.03 -10.78
CA GLU A 325 -31.77 95.22 -9.79
C GLU A 325 -32.12 96.33 -8.79
N ARG A 326 -32.69 97.45 -9.24
CA ARG A 326 -33.17 98.51 -8.35
C ARG A 326 -34.36 98.05 -7.50
N ASP A 327 -35.31 97.34 -8.09
CA ASP A 327 -36.48 96.80 -7.39
C ASP A 327 -36.08 95.68 -6.41
N ALA A 328 -35.11 94.83 -6.77
CA ALA A 328 -34.57 93.81 -5.87
C ALA A 328 -33.71 94.42 -4.74
N MET A 329 -32.95 95.47 -5.01
CA MET A 329 -32.22 96.21 -3.97
C MET A 329 -33.15 97.04 -3.08
N ALA A 330 -34.25 97.58 -3.62
CA ALA A 330 -35.31 98.23 -2.84
C ALA A 330 -36.12 97.22 -2.01
N ALA A 331 -36.38 96.03 -2.53
CA ALA A 331 -36.99 94.92 -1.79
C ALA A 331 -36.07 94.48 -0.63
N ARG A 332 -34.77 94.28 -0.89
CA ARG A 332 -33.77 93.96 0.14
C ARG A 332 -33.59 95.08 1.17
N LEU A 333 -33.65 96.35 0.76
CA LEU A 333 -33.66 97.48 1.69
C LEU A 333 -34.93 97.47 2.55
N GLY A 334 -36.10 97.22 1.96
CA GLY A 334 -37.35 97.11 2.71
C GLY A 334 -37.45 95.86 3.58
N GLU A 335 -36.78 94.76 3.23
CA GLU A 335 -36.61 93.57 4.08
C GLU A 335 -35.67 93.90 5.24
N ALA A 336 -34.50 94.47 4.97
CA ALA A 336 -33.55 94.92 5.99
C ALA A 336 -34.15 95.99 6.91
N GLU A 337 -34.95 96.94 6.41
CA GLU A 337 -35.65 97.93 7.23
C GLU A 337 -36.73 97.28 8.12
N ARG A 338 -37.42 96.24 7.63
CA ARG A 338 -38.36 95.45 8.45
C ARG A 338 -37.63 94.60 9.49
N GLU A 339 -36.47 94.04 9.17
CA GLU A 339 -35.60 93.34 10.12
C GLU A 339 -34.99 94.30 11.15
N PHE A 340 -34.53 95.49 10.75
CA PHE A 340 -34.09 96.52 11.68
C PHE A 340 -35.24 97.04 12.55
N ALA A 341 -36.45 97.15 12.02
CA ALA A 341 -37.64 97.51 12.80
C ALA A 341 -38.03 96.40 13.78
N SER A 342 -38.02 95.12 13.38
CA SER A 342 -38.33 94.00 14.28
C SER A 342 -37.26 93.82 15.35
N VAL A 343 -35.97 93.92 15.01
CA VAL A 343 -34.85 93.90 15.96
C VAL A 343 -34.86 95.13 16.86
N ALA A 344 -35.25 96.32 16.39
CA ALA A 344 -35.42 97.50 17.24
C ALA A 344 -36.61 97.33 18.19
N GLU A 345 -37.72 96.76 17.74
CA GLU A 345 -38.84 96.39 18.60
C GLU A 345 -38.44 95.33 19.65
N GLU A 346 -37.70 94.29 19.28
CA GLU A 346 -37.19 93.28 20.21
C GLU A 346 -36.19 93.87 21.21
N ARG A 347 -35.30 94.77 20.76
CA ARG A 347 -34.42 95.56 21.63
C ARG A 347 -35.23 96.40 22.61
N ASP A 348 -36.28 97.07 22.17
CA ASP A 348 -37.09 97.94 23.03
C ASP A 348 -38.00 97.14 23.99
N LYS A 349 -38.52 95.99 23.54
CA LYS A 349 -39.19 95.00 24.41
C LYS A 349 -38.19 94.46 25.45
N GLY A 350 -36.97 94.14 25.04
CA GLY A 350 -35.86 93.70 25.89
C GLY A 350 -35.42 94.75 26.90
N MET A 351 -35.27 96.01 26.49
CA MET A 351 -34.95 97.15 27.37
C MET A 351 -36.07 97.41 28.39
N ARG A 352 -37.34 97.33 27.98
CA ARG A 352 -38.49 97.43 28.90
C ARG A 352 -38.53 96.24 29.87
N ALA A 353 -38.19 95.04 29.42
CA ALA A 353 -38.09 93.86 30.28
C ALA A 353 -36.92 93.97 31.27
N ALA A 354 -35.76 94.45 30.83
CA ALA A 354 -34.60 94.71 31.68
C ALA A 354 -34.87 95.81 32.72
N GLN A 355 -35.56 96.89 32.36
CA GLN A 355 -36.00 97.92 33.32
C GLN A 355 -37.00 97.38 34.34
N LYS A 356 -37.94 96.51 33.93
CA LYS A 356 -38.85 95.82 34.87
C LYS A 356 -38.09 94.85 35.79
N LEU A 357 -37.12 94.10 35.26
CA LEU A 357 -36.27 93.20 36.06
C LEU A 357 -35.36 93.95 37.03
N ASN A 358 -34.83 95.12 36.65
CA ASN A 358 -34.02 95.94 37.55
C ASN A 358 -34.86 96.54 38.68
N ARG A 359 -36.07 97.05 38.40
CA ARG A 359 -37.02 97.46 39.46
C ARG A 359 -37.39 96.28 40.37
N GLY A 360 -37.72 95.12 39.79
CA GLY A 360 -38.00 93.90 40.57
C GLY A 360 -36.79 93.43 41.39
N LEU A 361 -35.56 93.65 40.93
CA LEU A 361 -34.33 93.38 41.70
C LEU A 361 -34.09 94.40 42.82
N GLU A 362 -34.46 95.66 42.63
CA GLU A 362 -34.42 96.70 43.67
C GLU A 362 -35.49 96.43 44.75
N GLU A 363 -36.71 96.06 44.34
CA GLU A 363 -37.79 95.60 45.21
C GLU A 363 -37.40 94.32 45.98
N LEU A 364 -36.81 93.32 45.31
CA LEU A 364 -36.33 92.09 45.96
C LEU A 364 -35.14 92.31 46.91
N LYS A 365 -34.29 93.30 46.65
CA LYS A 365 -33.24 93.73 47.59
C LYS A 365 -33.86 94.40 48.82
N ALA A 366 -34.80 95.32 48.64
CA ALA A 366 -35.54 95.91 49.75
C ALA A 366 -36.29 94.86 50.60
N MET A 367 -36.81 93.79 49.96
CA MET A 367 -37.42 92.64 50.65
C MET A 367 -36.41 91.73 51.37
N LEU A 368 -35.12 91.76 51.01
CA LEU A 368 -34.04 91.04 51.70
C LEU A 368 -33.58 91.77 52.98
N ASP A 369 -33.76 93.09 52.99
CA ASP A 369 -33.46 93.99 54.11
C ASP A 369 -34.65 94.17 55.08
N SER A 370 -35.82 93.60 54.75
CA SER A 370 -36.98 93.47 55.66
C SER A 370 -36.72 92.43 56.76
N GLU A 371 -36.97 92.82 58.02
CA GLU A 371 -36.74 91.98 59.21
C GLU A 371 -37.63 90.73 59.26
N GLU A 372 -38.84 90.76 58.67
CA GLU A 372 -39.79 89.64 58.71
C GLU A 372 -39.47 88.54 57.67
N VAL A 373 -39.08 88.94 56.44
CA VAL A 373 -38.94 88.01 55.29
C VAL A 373 -37.49 87.57 55.07
N GLY A 374 -36.52 88.43 55.41
CA GLY A 374 -35.09 88.17 55.25
C GLY A 374 -34.60 86.82 55.81
N PRO A 375 -34.99 86.38 57.03
CA PRO A 375 -34.52 85.12 57.62
C PRO A 375 -35.01 83.85 56.91
N GLY A 376 -36.11 83.92 56.15
CA GLY A 376 -36.59 82.83 55.29
C GLY A 376 -35.83 82.80 53.97
N LEU A 377 -35.70 83.96 53.33
CA LEU A 377 -35.05 84.09 52.01
C LEU A 377 -33.56 83.71 52.06
N ARG A 378 -32.84 84.08 53.13
CA ARG A 378 -31.44 83.70 53.39
C ARG A 378 -31.25 82.18 53.55
N ARG A 379 -32.29 81.43 53.95
CA ARG A 379 -32.26 79.94 54.02
C ARG A 379 -32.58 79.27 52.69
N VAL A 380 -33.40 79.89 51.84
CA VAL A 380 -33.77 79.33 50.52
C VAL A 380 -32.70 79.60 49.46
N GLN A 381 -32.00 80.75 49.52
CA GLN A 381 -30.93 81.12 48.60
C GLN A 381 -29.85 80.03 48.39
N PRO A 382 -29.25 79.41 49.44
CA PRO A 382 -28.29 78.33 49.24
C PRO A 382 -28.92 77.03 48.70
N LEU A 383 -30.21 76.76 48.95
CA LEU A 383 -30.90 75.59 48.41
C LEU A 383 -31.17 75.73 46.90
N VAL A 384 -31.54 76.92 46.44
CA VAL A 384 -31.66 77.21 45.00
C VAL A 384 -30.30 77.16 44.30
N GLY A 385 -29.24 77.62 44.97
CA GLY A 385 -27.86 77.44 44.51
C GLY A 385 -27.50 75.96 44.33
N LYS A 386 -27.78 75.12 45.33
CA LYS A 386 -27.57 73.66 45.25
C LYS A 386 -28.40 73.00 44.15
N LYS A 387 -29.68 73.37 43.97
CA LYS A 387 -30.52 72.83 42.88
C LYS A 387 -29.94 73.13 41.51
N ARG A 388 -29.54 74.38 41.25
CA ARG A 388 -28.89 74.78 39.99
C ARG A 388 -27.54 74.10 39.78
N GLY A 389 -26.76 73.91 40.85
CA GLY A 389 -25.54 73.11 40.82
C GLY A 389 -25.80 71.67 40.36
N LEU A 390 -26.75 70.99 41.00
CA LEU A 390 -27.15 69.62 40.66
C LEU A 390 -27.76 69.49 39.24
N GLU A 391 -28.50 70.49 38.77
CA GLU A 391 -29.00 70.54 37.39
C GLU A 391 -27.84 70.63 36.38
N LEU A 392 -26.85 71.49 36.66
CA LEU A 392 -25.68 71.70 35.81
C LEU A 392 -24.70 70.51 35.87
N GLU A 393 -24.56 69.84 37.03
CA GLU A 393 -23.86 68.56 37.17
C GLU A 393 -24.56 67.43 36.41
N LYS A 394 -25.91 67.36 36.46
CA LYS A 394 -26.70 66.39 35.68
C LYS A 394 -26.56 66.61 34.17
N GLU A 395 -26.53 67.85 33.71
CA GLU A 395 -26.30 68.17 32.29
C GLU A 395 -24.88 67.81 31.85
N ARG A 396 -23.86 68.14 32.66
CA ARG A 396 -22.48 67.71 32.43
C ARG A 396 -22.33 66.18 32.40
N PHE A 397 -22.94 65.49 33.36
CA PHE A 397 -22.90 64.02 33.43
C PHE A 397 -23.63 63.38 32.24
N LYS A 398 -24.78 63.93 31.81
CA LYS A 398 -25.44 63.50 30.57
C LYS A 398 -24.55 63.69 29.35
N ALA A 399 -23.94 64.86 29.18
CA ALA A 399 -23.03 65.12 28.07
C ALA A 399 -21.80 64.19 28.10
N GLN A 400 -21.29 63.88 29.29
CA GLN A 400 -20.23 62.88 29.47
C GLN A 400 -20.68 61.47 29.07
N CYS A 401 -21.84 61.00 29.55
CA CYS A 401 -22.39 59.69 29.17
C CYS A 401 -22.74 59.60 27.68
N GLU A 402 -23.20 60.69 27.07
CA GLU A 402 -23.45 60.76 25.63
C GLU A 402 -22.15 60.69 24.82
N GLY A 403 -21.10 61.39 25.26
CA GLY A 403 -19.75 61.30 24.68
C GLY A 403 -19.11 59.92 24.85
N GLU A 404 -19.18 59.32 26.05
CA GLU A 404 -18.70 57.95 26.30
C GLU A 404 -19.48 56.91 25.48
N ARG A 405 -20.80 57.06 25.36
CA ARG A 405 -21.63 56.18 24.51
C ARG A 405 -21.25 56.30 23.03
N GLU A 406 -20.99 57.51 22.54
CA GLU A 406 -20.61 57.69 21.14
C GLU A 406 -19.20 57.16 20.87
N ARG A 407 -18.27 57.35 21.81
CA ARG A 407 -16.94 56.71 21.77
C ARG A 407 -17.02 55.18 21.76
N LEU A 408 -17.83 54.58 22.64
CA LEU A 408 -18.02 53.13 22.67
C LEU A 408 -18.70 52.60 21.39
N ARG A 409 -19.55 53.41 20.74
CA ARG A 409 -20.12 53.09 19.41
C ARG A 409 -19.07 53.13 18.31
N SER A 410 -18.17 54.12 18.29
CA SER A 410 -17.06 54.13 17.33
C SER A 410 -16.10 52.97 17.56
N GLU A 411 -15.71 52.68 18.81
CA GLU A 411 -14.85 51.54 19.14
C GLU A 411 -15.51 50.19 18.74
N ALA A 412 -16.82 50.04 18.95
CA ALA A 412 -17.57 48.86 18.52
C ALA A 412 -17.67 48.73 16.99
N ALA A 413 -17.88 49.84 16.27
CA ALA A 413 -17.94 49.85 14.81
C ALA A 413 -16.57 49.56 14.17
N GLU A 414 -15.49 50.08 14.75
CA GLU A 414 -14.11 49.75 14.36
C GLU A 414 -13.79 48.27 14.62
N ALA A 415 -14.20 47.73 15.77
CA ALA A 415 -14.04 46.32 16.10
C ALA A 415 -14.83 45.40 15.17
N SER A 416 -16.08 45.74 14.80
CA SER A 416 -16.84 44.95 13.82
C SER A 416 -16.21 45.02 12.42
N ALA A 417 -15.78 46.21 11.99
CA ALA A 417 -15.08 46.37 10.71
C ALA A 417 -13.71 45.67 10.68
N ALA A 418 -13.04 45.51 11.83
CA ALA A 418 -11.82 44.71 11.96
C ALA A 418 -12.10 43.20 11.91
N ALA A 419 -13.20 42.74 12.53
CA ALA A 419 -13.62 41.35 12.46
C ALA A 419 -14.04 40.93 11.03
N GLU A 420 -14.72 41.80 10.29
CA GLU A 420 -15.06 41.53 8.87
C GLU A 420 -13.79 41.42 8.00
N ARG A 421 -12.81 42.31 8.19
CA ARG A 421 -11.50 42.24 7.53
C ARG A 421 -10.69 40.99 7.89
N ALA A 422 -10.84 40.46 9.10
CA ALA A 422 -10.21 39.20 9.51
C ALA A 422 -10.94 37.96 8.96
N GLY A 423 -12.20 38.09 8.55
CA GLY A 423 -12.99 37.01 7.92
C GLY A 423 -12.77 36.88 6.42
N THR A 424 -12.30 37.94 5.75
CA THR A 424 -11.87 37.89 4.35
C THR A 424 -10.48 37.31 4.24
N MET A 425 -10.36 36.09 3.70
CA MET A 425 -9.07 35.52 3.27
C MET A 425 -8.33 36.52 2.37
N ASP A 426 -7.08 36.85 2.72
CA ASP A 426 -6.26 37.74 1.90
C ASP A 426 -5.96 37.08 0.54
N ASP A 427 -5.62 37.88 -0.47
CA ASP A 427 -5.25 37.34 -1.78
C ASP A 427 -4.01 36.43 -1.71
N SER A 428 -3.15 36.65 -0.71
CA SER A 428 -2.05 35.75 -0.32
C SER A 428 -2.57 34.37 0.11
N ASP A 429 -3.62 34.31 0.94
CA ASP A 429 -4.19 33.05 1.41
C ASP A 429 -4.91 32.30 0.28
N LYS A 430 -5.61 33.03 -0.59
CA LYS A 430 -6.23 32.46 -1.81
C LYS A 430 -5.16 31.87 -2.73
N SER A 431 -4.04 32.58 -2.92
CA SER A 431 -2.89 32.08 -3.67
C SER A 431 -2.27 30.83 -3.02
N LEU A 432 -2.14 30.80 -1.69
CA LEU A 432 -1.61 29.65 -0.96
C LEU A 432 -2.52 28.42 -1.12
N VAL A 433 -3.85 28.60 -1.04
CA VAL A 433 -4.84 27.54 -1.27
C VAL A 433 -4.77 27.04 -2.71
N SER A 434 -4.68 27.92 -3.72
CA SER A 434 -4.52 27.52 -5.13
C SER A 434 -3.26 26.67 -5.33
N GLN A 435 -2.12 27.12 -4.80
CA GLN A 435 -0.85 26.38 -4.88
C GLN A 435 -0.94 25.02 -4.16
N TYR A 436 -1.61 24.95 -3.00
CA TYR A 436 -1.84 23.69 -2.30
C TYR A 436 -2.75 22.74 -3.11
N GLU A 437 -3.81 23.24 -3.74
CA GLU A 437 -4.69 22.43 -4.60
C GLU A 437 -3.96 21.92 -5.85
N GLU A 438 -3.15 22.76 -6.50
CA GLU A 438 -2.28 22.38 -7.60
C GLU A 438 -1.30 21.27 -7.20
N VAL A 439 -0.52 21.45 -6.13
CA VAL A 439 0.42 20.45 -5.62
C VAL A 439 -0.30 19.18 -5.16
N SER A 440 -1.48 19.28 -4.55
CA SER A 440 -2.31 18.13 -4.17
C SER A 440 -2.79 17.36 -5.40
N SER A 441 -3.18 18.05 -6.48
CA SER A 441 -3.59 17.42 -7.74
C SER A 441 -2.43 16.70 -8.43
N GLN A 442 -1.25 17.32 -8.48
CA GLN A 442 -0.01 16.71 -9.00
C GLN A 442 0.39 15.48 -8.17
N THR A 443 0.31 15.58 -6.84
CA THR A 443 0.60 14.46 -5.93
C THR A 443 -0.35 13.28 -6.17
N ARG A 444 -1.65 13.53 -6.36
CA ARG A 444 -2.63 12.48 -6.71
C ARG A 444 -2.34 11.85 -8.06
N SER A 445 -1.92 12.64 -9.06
CA SER A 445 -1.51 12.13 -10.38
C SER A 445 -0.27 11.23 -10.27
N LEU A 446 0.77 11.67 -9.56
CA LEU A 446 1.98 10.87 -9.32
C LEU A 446 1.68 9.58 -8.54
N GLN A 447 0.79 9.62 -7.55
CA GLN A 447 0.31 8.43 -6.84
C GLN A 447 -0.43 7.46 -7.77
N GLN A 448 -1.22 7.95 -8.72
CA GLN A 448 -1.87 7.10 -9.73
C GLN A 448 -0.84 6.42 -10.63
N GLU A 449 0.13 7.16 -11.18
CA GLU A 449 1.20 6.56 -12.00
C GLU A 449 2.07 5.56 -11.22
N LEU A 450 2.45 5.90 -9.98
CA LEU A 450 3.16 4.97 -9.09
C LEU A 450 2.35 3.69 -8.85
N SER A 451 1.02 3.79 -8.72
CA SER A 451 0.15 2.62 -8.55
C SER A 451 0.07 1.75 -9.82
N LYS A 452 0.11 2.35 -11.02
CA LYS A 452 0.18 1.61 -12.29
C LYS A 452 1.51 0.89 -12.42
N VAL A 453 2.63 1.58 -12.18
CA VAL A 453 3.98 0.98 -12.21
C VAL A 453 4.10 -0.14 -11.18
N SER A 454 3.59 0.06 -9.95
CA SER A 454 3.61 -0.98 -8.91
C SER A 454 2.83 -2.23 -9.32
N ARG A 455 1.65 -2.07 -9.96
CA ARG A 455 0.88 -3.19 -10.53
C ARG A 455 1.63 -3.88 -11.67
N ALA A 456 2.28 -3.12 -12.55
CA ALA A 456 3.09 -3.67 -13.64
C ALA A 456 4.31 -4.46 -13.12
N VAL A 457 5.00 -3.97 -12.09
CA VAL A 457 6.10 -4.68 -11.43
C VAL A 457 5.62 -5.96 -10.76
N LEU A 458 4.47 -5.95 -10.07
CA LEU A 458 3.87 -7.16 -9.49
C LEU A 458 3.47 -8.18 -10.55
N PHE A 459 2.91 -7.72 -11.69
CA PHE A 459 2.60 -8.58 -12.83
C PHE A 459 3.86 -9.21 -13.42
N LEU A 460 4.89 -8.40 -13.71
CA LEU A 460 6.18 -8.87 -14.24
C LEU A 460 6.86 -9.85 -13.30
N ARG A 461 6.79 -9.63 -11.99
CA ARG A 461 7.33 -10.56 -10.99
C ARG A 461 6.60 -11.89 -11.03
N ARG A 462 5.26 -11.89 -11.07
CA ARG A 462 4.50 -13.16 -11.20
C ARG A 462 4.84 -13.90 -12.50
N THR A 463 4.96 -13.19 -13.63
CA THR A 463 5.37 -13.83 -14.90
C THR A 463 6.83 -14.30 -14.91
N LEU A 464 7.66 -13.81 -13.99
CA LEU A 464 9.03 -14.29 -13.79
C LEU A 464 9.04 -15.51 -12.85
N ASP A 465 8.21 -15.52 -11.82
CA ASP A 465 7.99 -16.66 -10.92
C ASP A 465 7.32 -17.84 -11.67
N ASP A 466 6.55 -17.57 -12.74
CA ASP A 466 6.00 -18.59 -13.66
C ASP A 466 7.09 -19.29 -14.51
N ILE A 467 8.32 -18.76 -14.57
CA ILE A 467 9.45 -19.35 -15.31
C ILE A 467 10.31 -20.18 -14.34
N PRO A 468 10.44 -21.51 -14.54
CA PRO A 468 11.18 -22.36 -13.60
C PRO A 468 12.64 -21.91 -13.43
N ASN A 469 13.05 -21.73 -12.18
CA ASN A 469 14.42 -21.35 -11.84
C ASN A 469 15.37 -22.54 -12.10
N SER A 470 16.67 -22.29 -12.28
CA SER A 470 17.71 -23.32 -12.44
C SER A 470 17.68 -24.37 -11.32
N ASN A 471 17.31 -23.97 -10.10
CA ASN A 471 17.14 -24.88 -8.97
C ASN A 471 15.95 -25.84 -9.15
N GLU A 472 14.82 -25.34 -9.64
CA GLU A 472 13.61 -26.13 -9.92
C GLU A 472 13.82 -27.05 -11.12
N LEU A 473 14.46 -26.54 -12.18
CA LEU A 473 14.90 -27.36 -13.31
C LEU A 473 15.83 -28.51 -12.87
N THR A 474 16.74 -28.25 -11.92
CA THR A 474 17.60 -29.28 -11.32
C THR A 474 16.81 -30.27 -10.47
N GLN A 475 15.76 -29.83 -9.75
CA GLN A 475 14.86 -30.73 -9.03
C GLN A 475 14.05 -31.61 -9.99
N TYR A 476 13.49 -31.05 -11.06
CA TYR A 476 12.81 -31.82 -12.10
C TYR A 476 13.77 -32.82 -12.78
N GLN A 477 14.99 -32.42 -13.11
CA GLN A 477 16.00 -33.33 -13.66
C GLN A 477 16.28 -34.52 -12.73
N LYS A 478 16.50 -34.27 -11.42
CA LYS A 478 16.65 -35.34 -10.43
C LYS A 478 15.42 -36.22 -10.36
N ARG A 479 14.22 -35.63 -10.36
CA ARG A 479 12.96 -36.38 -10.30
C ARG A 479 12.71 -37.24 -11.55
N PHE A 480 13.15 -36.79 -12.73
CA PHE A 480 13.11 -37.59 -13.96
C PHE A 480 14.11 -38.76 -13.91
N LEU A 481 15.29 -38.58 -13.32
CA LEU A 481 16.24 -39.68 -13.10
C LEU A 481 15.69 -40.70 -12.11
N GLU A 482 15.15 -40.26 -10.96
CA GLU A 482 14.46 -41.13 -9.98
C GLU A 482 13.32 -41.93 -10.63
N LEU A 483 12.51 -41.28 -11.48
CA LEU A 483 11.41 -41.94 -12.19
C LEU A 483 11.93 -42.95 -13.23
N TYR A 484 13.02 -42.62 -13.93
CA TYR A 484 13.65 -43.51 -14.89
C TYR A 484 14.22 -44.76 -14.21
N ASP A 485 14.92 -44.58 -13.08
CA ASP A 485 15.44 -45.67 -12.25
C ASP A 485 14.30 -46.55 -11.72
N LEU A 486 13.19 -45.95 -11.25
CA LEU A 486 12.00 -46.69 -10.81
C LEU A 486 11.36 -47.50 -11.96
N VAL A 487 11.30 -46.95 -13.18
CA VAL A 487 10.80 -47.68 -14.36
C VAL A 487 11.74 -48.82 -14.74
N GLN A 488 13.06 -48.62 -14.64
CA GLN A 488 14.04 -49.70 -14.86
C GLN A 488 13.92 -50.82 -13.82
N LEU A 489 13.76 -50.48 -12.53
CA LEU A 489 13.56 -51.44 -11.44
C LEU A 489 12.28 -52.26 -11.66
N ASN A 490 11.15 -51.62 -11.95
CA ASN A 490 9.89 -52.31 -12.27
C ASN A 490 10.03 -53.24 -13.50
N LEU A 491 10.78 -52.82 -14.53
CA LEU A 491 11.06 -53.67 -15.69
C LEU A 491 11.93 -54.88 -15.33
N GLN A 492 12.91 -54.72 -14.44
CA GLN A 492 13.74 -55.80 -13.94
C GLN A 492 12.94 -56.78 -13.07
N GLU A 493 12.10 -56.29 -12.16
CA GLU A 493 11.18 -57.11 -11.36
C GLU A 493 10.21 -57.88 -12.27
N THR A 494 9.59 -57.21 -13.24
CA THR A 494 8.70 -57.84 -14.23
C THR A 494 9.42 -58.96 -15.00
N ARG A 495 10.65 -58.72 -15.46
CA ARG A 495 11.48 -59.75 -16.11
C ARG A 495 11.79 -60.92 -15.17
N ASN A 496 12.09 -60.65 -13.90
CA ASN A 496 12.33 -61.69 -12.90
C ASN A 496 11.06 -62.53 -12.65
N HIS A 497 9.88 -61.91 -12.58
CA HIS A 497 8.60 -62.63 -12.47
C HIS A 497 8.30 -63.50 -13.69
N TYR A 498 8.58 -63.03 -14.91
CA TYR A 498 8.46 -63.87 -16.11
C TYR A 498 9.47 -65.02 -16.10
N ASN A 499 10.71 -64.79 -15.67
CA ASN A 499 11.72 -65.84 -15.56
C ASN A 499 11.31 -66.91 -14.52
N THR A 500 10.86 -66.52 -13.33
CA THR A 500 10.40 -67.49 -12.32
C THR A 500 9.16 -68.24 -12.80
N TYR A 501 8.18 -67.54 -13.39
CA TYR A 501 7.01 -68.17 -14.01
C TYR A 501 7.41 -69.21 -15.07
N ASN A 502 8.32 -68.86 -15.99
CA ASN A 502 8.81 -69.79 -17.02
C ASN A 502 9.49 -71.01 -16.40
N THR A 503 10.37 -70.84 -15.39
CA THR A 503 10.99 -71.99 -14.70
C THR A 503 9.99 -72.89 -13.98
N ILE A 504 8.93 -72.32 -13.39
CA ILE A 504 7.85 -73.08 -12.74
C ILE A 504 6.97 -73.78 -13.78
N SER A 505 6.76 -73.16 -14.94
CA SER A 505 6.04 -73.75 -16.08
C SER A 505 6.82 -74.94 -16.66
N ASP A 506 8.11 -74.77 -16.91
CA ASP A 506 9.00 -75.82 -17.43
C ASP A 506 9.10 -77.00 -16.44
N THR A 507 9.34 -76.74 -15.15
CA THR A 507 9.39 -77.80 -14.13
C THR A 507 8.05 -78.53 -14.00
N LYS A 508 6.93 -77.81 -14.06
CA LYS A 508 5.59 -78.44 -14.13
C LYS A 508 5.43 -79.30 -15.38
N GLU A 509 5.91 -78.87 -16.54
CA GLU A 509 5.86 -79.67 -17.78
C GLU A 509 6.72 -80.94 -17.66
N PHE A 510 7.91 -80.86 -17.05
CA PHE A 510 8.76 -82.02 -16.77
C PHE A 510 8.12 -82.99 -15.76
N LEU A 511 7.57 -82.49 -14.64
CA LEU A 511 6.83 -83.33 -13.68
C LEU A 511 5.60 -84.00 -14.32
N GLN A 512 4.92 -83.33 -15.25
CA GLN A 512 3.84 -83.94 -16.03
C GLN A 512 4.36 -85.00 -17.02
N LYS A 513 5.54 -84.82 -17.62
CA LYS A 513 6.19 -85.85 -18.46
C LYS A 513 6.60 -87.05 -17.61
N GLU A 514 7.19 -86.84 -16.43
CA GLU A 514 7.53 -87.90 -15.48
C GLU A 514 6.30 -88.69 -15.04
N SER A 515 5.23 -88.00 -14.65
CA SER A 515 3.95 -88.64 -14.31
C SER A 515 3.41 -89.51 -15.46
N LYS A 516 3.43 -89.01 -16.71
CA LYS A 516 3.05 -89.79 -17.90
C LYS A 516 3.95 -91.01 -18.12
N VAL A 517 5.26 -90.86 -17.94
CA VAL A 517 6.23 -91.98 -18.06
C VAL A 517 5.96 -93.02 -16.96
N MET A 518 5.79 -92.62 -15.70
CA MET A 518 5.44 -93.52 -14.60
C MET A 518 4.12 -94.25 -14.84
N THR A 519 3.08 -93.56 -15.35
CA THR A 519 1.81 -94.20 -15.75
C THR A 519 2.02 -95.19 -16.89
N SER A 520 2.84 -94.86 -17.89
CA SER A 520 3.17 -95.77 -19.00
C SER A 520 3.93 -97.01 -18.53
N VAL A 521 4.89 -96.85 -17.61
CA VAL A 521 5.65 -97.94 -17.00
C VAL A 521 4.74 -98.85 -16.17
N TYR A 522 3.85 -98.27 -15.35
CA TYR A 522 2.88 -99.01 -14.54
C TYR A 522 1.91 -99.82 -15.42
N ASN A 523 1.33 -99.21 -16.44
CA ASN A 523 0.43 -99.89 -17.37
C ASN A 523 1.15 -100.97 -18.21
N GLY A 524 2.40 -100.69 -18.64
CA GLY A 524 3.26 -101.67 -19.32
C GLY A 524 3.59 -102.88 -18.45
N PHE A 525 3.89 -102.66 -17.17
CA PHE A 525 4.11 -103.72 -16.19
C PHE A 525 2.87 -104.61 -16.03
N LEU A 526 1.69 -104.02 -15.81
CA LEU A 526 0.42 -104.75 -15.74
C LEU A 526 0.14 -105.56 -17.02
N ALA A 527 0.38 -104.99 -18.19
CA ALA A 527 0.21 -105.67 -19.47
C ALA A 527 1.20 -106.84 -19.67
N SER A 528 2.46 -106.68 -19.23
CA SER A 528 3.48 -107.73 -19.31
C SER A 528 3.17 -108.94 -18.42
N LYS A 529 2.60 -108.69 -17.22
CA LYS A 529 2.19 -109.74 -16.27
C LYS A 529 1.19 -110.71 -16.88
N ASN A 530 0.31 -110.21 -17.75
CA ASN A 530 -0.75 -110.99 -18.40
C ASN A 530 -0.30 -111.67 -19.71
N ARG A 531 0.92 -111.43 -20.21
CA ARG A 531 1.41 -111.89 -21.53
C ARG A 531 2.60 -112.87 -21.47
N GLY A 532 2.93 -113.37 -20.28
CA GLY A 532 4.00 -114.36 -20.08
C GLY A 532 5.40 -113.86 -20.44
N ALA A 533 6.36 -114.78 -20.57
CA ALA A 533 7.79 -114.46 -20.72
C ALA A 533 8.13 -113.61 -21.96
N ALA A 534 7.38 -113.74 -23.06
CA ALA A 534 7.56 -112.91 -24.24
C ALA A 534 7.13 -111.46 -24.00
N GLY A 535 5.99 -111.24 -23.31
CA GLY A 535 5.54 -109.91 -22.92
C GLY A 535 6.45 -109.23 -21.90
N GLN A 536 7.08 -110.01 -21.02
CA GLN A 536 8.08 -109.52 -20.07
C GLN A 536 9.36 -109.04 -20.77
N ARG A 537 9.88 -109.77 -21.76
CA ARG A 537 11.04 -109.34 -22.56
C ARG A 537 10.76 -108.05 -23.33
N ALA A 538 9.62 -107.97 -24.02
CA ALA A 538 9.21 -106.76 -24.74
C ALA A 538 9.05 -105.53 -23.81
N PHE A 539 8.61 -105.73 -22.56
CA PHE A 539 8.54 -104.65 -21.57
C PHE A 539 9.93 -104.20 -21.08
N LEU A 540 10.90 -105.11 -20.93
CA LEU A 540 12.28 -104.75 -20.61
C LEU A 540 12.94 -103.94 -21.73
N GLU A 541 12.74 -104.33 -23.00
CA GLU A 541 13.20 -103.55 -24.17
C GLU A 541 12.55 -102.14 -24.20
N GLN A 542 11.26 -102.02 -23.85
CA GLN A 542 10.58 -100.74 -23.72
C GLN A 542 11.16 -99.88 -22.58
N LEU A 543 11.47 -100.46 -21.42
CA LEU A 543 12.11 -99.75 -20.31
C LEU A 543 13.51 -99.26 -20.69
N GLU A 544 14.31 -100.09 -21.37
CA GLU A 544 15.63 -99.71 -21.86
C GLU A 544 15.54 -98.58 -22.90
N GLY A 545 14.53 -98.62 -23.79
CA GLY A 545 14.22 -97.53 -24.71
C GLY A 545 13.82 -96.23 -24.02
N ILE A 546 12.99 -96.29 -22.97
CA ILE A 546 12.62 -95.12 -22.15
C ILE A 546 13.85 -94.53 -21.46
N ALA A 547 14.69 -95.36 -20.83
CA ALA A 547 15.91 -94.91 -20.15
C ALA A 547 16.86 -94.18 -21.13
N LYS A 548 17.16 -94.80 -22.27
CA LYS A 548 17.98 -94.18 -23.34
C LYS A 548 17.37 -92.86 -23.85
N GLY A 549 16.04 -92.77 -23.93
CA GLY A 549 15.33 -91.55 -24.30
C GLY A 549 15.46 -90.42 -23.28
N VAL A 550 15.43 -90.75 -21.98
CA VAL A 550 15.66 -89.80 -20.88
C VAL A 550 17.11 -89.31 -20.88
N ASP A 551 18.09 -90.22 -21.00
CA ASP A 551 19.52 -89.86 -21.04
C ASP A 551 19.84 -88.97 -22.24
N ALA A 552 19.35 -89.31 -23.44
CA ALA A 552 19.51 -88.47 -24.63
C ALA A 552 18.85 -87.08 -24.47
N THR A 553 17.75 -86.99 -23.70
CA THR A 553 17.11 -85.72 -23.39
C THR A 553 17.95 -84.89 -22.42
N ARG A 554 18.47 -85.52 -21.35
CA ARG A 554 19.39 -84.90 -20.38
C ARG A 554 20.64 -84.35 -21.06
N GLU A 555 21.27 -85.13 -21.94
CA GLU A 555 22.48 -84.72 -22.66
C GLU A 555 22.22 -83.49 -23.57
N ARG A 556 21.08 -83.46 -24.27
CA ARG A 556 20.65 -82.30 -25.08
C ARG A 556 20.50 -81.04 -24.25
N PHE A 557 19.90 -81.12 -23.07
CA PHE A 557 19.75 -79.96 -22.18
C PHE A 557 21.09 -79.56 -21.54
N SER A 558 21.96 -80.51 -21.18
CA SER A 558 23.32 -80.22 -20.68
C SER A 558 24.13 -79.42 -21.70
N LYS A 559 24.12 -79.83 -22.97
CA LYS A 559 24.81 -79.11 -24.07
C LYS A 559 24.25 -77.69 -24.28
N ARG A 560 22.93 -77.52 -24.20
CA ARG A 560 22.29 -76.18 -24.25
C ARG A 560 22.68 -75.30 -23.06
N PHE A 561 22.77 -75.88 -21.87
CA PHE A 561 23.19 -75.17 -20.66
C PHE A 561 24.64 -74.70 -20.78
N GLU A 562 25.58 -75.53 -21.23
CA GLU A 562 26.98 -75.13 -21.41
C GLU A 562 27.14 -73.98 -22.43
N VAL A 563 26.42 -74.03 -23.56
CA VAL A 563 26.42 -72.93 -24.54
C VAL A 563 25.85 -71.63 -23.93
N SER A 564 24.76 -71.72 -23.18
CA SER A 564 24.17 -70.54 -22.53
C SER A 564 25.05 -69.98 -21.42
N LYS A 565 25.74 -70.85 -20.66
CA LYS A 565 26.70 -70.47 -19.63
C LYS A 565 27.91 -69.78 -20.26
N GLY A 566 28.51 -70.35 -21.30
CA GLY A 566 29.65 -69.75 -21.99
C GLY A 566 29.34 -68.37 -22.57
N ARG A 567 28.11 -68.13 -23.04
CA ARG A 567 27.66 -66.78 -23.43
C ARG A 567 27.57 -65.83 -22.24
N LEU A 568 27.00 -66.27 -21.11
CA LEU A 568 26.92 -65.47 -19.89
C LEU A 568 28.31 -65.10 -19.36
N ASP A 569 29.25 -66.06 -19.34
CA ASP A 569 30.63 -65.84 -18.93
C ASP A 569 31.34 -64.82 -19.87
N ALA A 570 31.08 -64.88 -21.18
CA ALA A 570 31.59 -63.92 -22.16
C ALA A 570 30.97 -62.51 -22.02
N ASP A 571 29.67 -62.40 -21.75
CA ASP A 571 29.01 -61.11 -21.49
C ASP A 571 29.48 -60.51 -20.14
N SER A 572 29.74 -61.36 -19.14
CA SER A 572 30.25 -60.98 -17.82
C SER A 572 31.68 -60.43 -17.88
N THR A 573 32.58 -61.09 -18.63
CA THR A 573 33.95 -60.58 -18.87
C THR A 573 33.92 -59.25 -19.62
N ARG A 574 33.11 -59.12 -20.67
CA ARG A 574 32.92 -57.85 -21.40
C ARG A 574 32.38 -56.73 -20.49
N LEU A 575 31.47 -57.03 -19.57
CA LEU A 575 30.98 -56.05 -18.59
C LEU A 575 32.10 -55.62 -17.63
N GLN A 576 32.96 -56.54 -17.18
CA GLN A 576 34.11 -56.22 -16.33
C GLN A 576 35.12 -55.32 -17.05
N GLU A 577 35.41 -55.58 -18.33
CA GLU A 577 36.24 -54.72 -19.17
C GLU A 577 35.67 -53.30 -19.31
N GLN A 578 34.36 -53.17 -19.59
CA GLN A 578 33.68 -51.88 -19.70
C GLN A 578 33.67 -51.11 -18.35
N LEU A 579 33.47 -51.80 -17.23
CA LEU A 579 33.57 -51.20 -15.90
C LEU A 579 35.02 -50.78 -15.57
N GLY A 580 36.03 -51.50 -16.08
CA GLY A 580 37.44 -51.10 -16.04
C GLY A 580 37.66 -49.77 -16.76
N LEU A 581 37.27 -49.69 -18.03
CA LEU A 581 37.36 -48.48 -18.84
C LEU A 581 36.60 -47.30 -18.23
N GLN A 582 35.42 -47.53 -17.64
CA GLN A 582 34.66 -46.50 -16.94
C GLN A 582 35.41 -45.94 -15.73
N ARG A 583 36.08 -46.80 -14.94
CA ARG A 583 36.90 -46.37 -13.80
C ARG A 583 38.11 -45.56 -14.26
N GLU A 584 38.77 -45.96 -15.34
CA GLU A 584 39.89 -45.21 -15.95
C GLU A 584 39.44 -43.85 -16.50
N TYR A 585 38.29 -43.78 -17.17
CA TYR A 585 37.69 -42.54 -17.64
C TYR A 585 37.35 -41.58 -16.48
N LEU A 586 36.73 -42.08 -15.40
CA LEU A 586 36.44 -41.27 -14.22
C LEU A 586 37.72 -40.80 -13.50
N LYS A 587 38.77 -41.64 -13.46
CA LYS A 587 40.08 -41.29 -12.91
C LYS A 587 40.76 -40.18 -13.73
N THR A 588 40.83 -40.32 -15.04
CA THR A 588 41.42 -39.33 -15.95
C THR A 588 40.64 -38.01 -15.94
N LEU A 589 39.30 -38.04 -15.87
CA LEU A 589 38.49 -36.84 -15.64
C LEU A 589 38.81 -36.16 -14.30
N ALA A 590 39.01 -36.92 -13.21
CA ALA A 590 39.36 -36.37 -11.91
C ALA A 590 40.77 -35.75 -11.91
N GLU A 591 41.71 -36.35 -12.65
CA GLU A 591 43.06 -35.81 -12.87
C GLU A 591 43.02 -34.53 -13.73
N LEU A 592 42.22 -34.51 -14.80
CA LEU A 592 42.00 -33.33 -15.65
C LEU A 592 41.36 -32.18 -14.85
N LYS A 593 40.33 -32.44 -14.03
CA LYS A 593 39.76 -31.42 -13.13
C LYS A 593 40.78 -30.85 -12.15
N LYS A 594 41.67 -31.71 -11.59
CA LYS A 594 42.78 -31.25 -10.73
C LYS A 594 43.80 -30.41 -11.50
N ALA A 595 44.08 -30.73 -12.76
CA ALA A 595 44.98 -29.97 -13.61
C ALA A 595 44.39 -28.59 -13.95
N VAL A 596 43.12 -28.53 -14.38
CA VAL A 596 42.39 -27.27 -14.65
C VAL A 596 42.38 -26.39 -13.40
N ALA A 597 42.01 -26.91 -12.23
CA ALA A 597 42.03 -26.16 -10.98
C ALA A 597 43.44 -25.68 -10.55
N ARG A 598 44.52 -26.34 -10.99
CA ARG A 598 45.90 -25.84 -10.81
C ARG A 598 46.20 -24.70 -11.78
N TYR A 599 45.81 -24.81 -13.05
CA TYR A 599 45.97 -23.74 -14.03
C TYR A 599 45.19 -22.48 -13.66
N GLU A 600 43.95 -22.62 -13.18
CA GLU A 600 43.12 -21.50 -12.70
C GLU A 600 43.79 -20.77 -11.51
N ARG A 601 44.38 -21.51 -10.55
CA ARG A 601 45.16 -20.93 -9.44
C ARG A 601 46.42 -20.21 -9.92
N MET A 602 47.12 -20.76 -10.92
CA MET A 602 48.29 -20.12 -11.52
C MET A 602 47.90 -18.83 -12.28
N ALA A 603 46.76 -18.84 -12.97
CA ALA A 603 46.25 -17.69 -13.72
C ALA A 603 45.63 -16.58 -12.83
N THR A 604 45.18 -16.91 -11.62
CA THR A 604 44.60 -15.98 -10.64
C THR A 604 45.61 -15.42 -9.64
N SER A 605 46.85 -15.90 -9.65
CA SER A 605 47.93 -15.28 -8.86
C SER A 605 48.37 -13.97 -9.54
N PRO A 606 48.33 -12.82 -8.85
CA PRO A 606 48.86 -11.57 -9.39
C PRO A 606 50.39 -11.66 -9.58
N LYS A 607 50.90 -10.97 -10.59
CA LYS A 607 52.34 -10.79 -10.86
C LYS A 607 52.96 -9.78 -9.92
#